data_AF-A0A7K3DQV0-F1
#
_entry.id   AF-A0A7K3DQV0-F1
#
_cell.length_a   1.000
_cell.length_b   1.000
_cell.length_c   1.000
_cell.angle_alpha   90.00
_cell.angle_beta   90.00
_cell.angle_gamma   90.00
#
_symmetry.space_group_name_H-M   'P 1'
#
loop_
_entity.id
_entity.type
_entity.pdbx_description
1 polymer ?
#
loop_
_entity_poly.entity_id
_entity_poly.type
_entity_poly.pdbx_seq_one_letter_code
_entity_poly.pdbx_strand_id
1 'polypeptide(L)'
;MVFQFADVAMLERGATLWHTHSPDPMTRILDGLERSGRPLPDLVVADHGWAGCAAQRGLDSVGYADCNDPALFVGEAEGTMQVTVPLDDHVTSPRHYDPMTAYLLNAAGLLDS
;
A
#
# COMPACT_ATOMS: atom_id res chain seq x y z
N MET A 1 11.38 -6.74 9.87
CA MET A 1 10.10 -7.07 10.54
C MET A 1 9.01 -6.17 9.97
N VAL A 2 7.73 -6.47 10.18
CA VAL A 2 6.70 -5.44 9.99
C VAL A 2 6.72 -4.54 11.21
N PHE A 3 6.86 -3.24 10.98
CA PHE A 3 6.80 -2.20 12.00
C PHE A 3 5.60 -1.28 11.72
N GLN A 4 5.00 -0.71 12.75
CA GLN A 4 3.88 0.22 12.58
C GLN A 4 4.18 1.55 13.28
N PHE A 5 3.96 2.65 12.57
CA PHE A 5 4.14 4.01 13.08
C PHE A 5 2.97 4.88 12.65
N ALA A 6 2.33 5.57 13.61
CA ALA A 6 1.14 6.39 13.35
C ALA A 6 0.10 5.64 12.50
N ASP A 7 -0.17 4.40 12.88
CA ASP A 7 -1.06 3.44 12.19
C ASP A 7 -0.64 2.99 10.78
N VAL A 8 0.49 3.47 10.24
CA VAL A 8 1.05 3.02 8.97
C VAL A 8 2.00 1.85 9.18
N ALA A 9 1.73 0.72 8.54
CA ALA A 9 2.60 -0.46 8.56
C ALA A 9 3.69 -0.38 7.48
N MET A 10 4.91 -0.76 7.82
CA MET A 10 6.09 -0.70 6.95
C MET A 10 6.95 -1.95 7.12
N LEU A 11 7.64 -2.38 6.06
CA LEU A 11 8.69 -3.39 6.16
C LEU A 11 10.02 -2.73 6.54
N GLU A 12 10.59 -3.15 7.66
CA GLU A 12 11.91 -2.74 8.09
C GLU A 12 12.90 -3.91 7.93
N ARG A 13 14.14 -3.61 7.52
CA ARG A 13 15.26 -4.55 7.61
C ARG A 13 16.57 -3.78 7.81
N GLY A 14 17.18 -3.96 8.98
CA GLY A 14 18.46 -3.36 9.32
C GLY A 14 18.40 -1.83 9.50
N ALA A 15 17.40 -1.36 10.25
CA ALA A 15 17.09 0.06 10.50
C ALA A 15 16.76 0.89 9.24
N THR A 16 16.44 0.23 8.13
CA THR A 16 16.04 0.87 6.86
C THR A 16 14.63 0.39 6.48
N LEU A 17 13.85 1.24 5.83
CA LEU A 17 12.57 0.88 5.24
C LEU A 17 12.80 0.17 3.89
N TRP A 18 12.05 -0.89 3.63
CA TRP A 18 12.23 -1.72 2.44
C TRP A 18 10.96 -1.78 1.61
N HIS A 19 11.15 -1.53 0.32
CA HIS A 19 10.19 -1.86 -0.71
C HIS A 19 10.20 -3.37 -1.00
N THR A 20 9.05 -3.98 -1.26
CA THR A 20 8.98 -5.39 -1.66
C THR A 20 7.75 -5.72 -2.49
N HIS A 21 7.95 -6.55 -3.52
CA HIS A 21 6.86 -7.10 -4.33
C HIS A 21 6.22 -8.33 -3.65
N SER A 22 6.71 -8.74 -2.47
CA SER A 22 6.25 -9.94 -1.77
C SER A 22 4.91 -9.68 -1.07
N PRO A 23 3.95 -10.63 -1.14
CA PRO A 23 2.70 -10.55 -0.39
C PRO A 23 2.85 -10.93 1.09
N ASP A 24 4.01 -11.48 1.49
CA ASP A 24 4.24 -12.04 2.82
C ASP A 24 3.98 -11.06 3.97
N PRO A 25 4.38 -9.77 3.90
CA PRO A 25 4.12 -8.83 4.98
C PRO A 25 2.62 -8.61 5.21
N MET A 26 1.84 -8.42 4.14
CA MET A 26 0.39 -8.26 4.24
C MET A 26 -0.27 -9.53 4.76
N THR A 27 0.15 -10.71 4.27
CA THR A 27 -0.33 -12.00 4.81
C THR A 27 -0.14 -12.07 6.32
N ARG A 28 1.05 -11.70 6.82
CA ARG A 28 1.32 -11.73 8.27
C ARG A 28 0.48 -10.74 9.07
N ILE A 29 0.21 -9.54 8.51
CA ILE A 29 -0.64 -8.53 9.13
C ILE A 29 -2.07 -9.07 9.25
N LEU A 30 -2.66 -9.52 8.14
CA LEU A 30 -4.05 -9.96 8.11
C LEU A 30 -4.26 -11.22 8.96
N ASP A 31 -3.40 -12.23 8.84
CA ASP A 31 -3.46 -13.42 9.70
C ASP A 31 -3.26 -13.05 11.19
N GLY A 32 -2.46 -12.02 11.48
CA GLY A 32 -2.24 -11.52 12.84
C GLY A 32 -3.49 -10.88 13.44
N LEU A 33 -4.21 -10.08 12.66
CA LEU A 33 -5.49 -9.48 13.05
C LEU A 33 -6.51 -10.58 13.34
N GLU A 34 -6.67 -11.55 12.43
CA GLU A 34 -7.59 -12.67 12.61
C GLU A 34 -7.26 -13.51 13.86
N ARG A 35 -5.99 -13.90 14.04
CA ARG A 35 -5.54 -14.65 15.23
C ARG A 35 -5.78 -13.91 16.54
N SER A 36 -5.72 -12.58 16.52
CA SER A 36 -5.98 -11.75 17.70
C SER A 36 -7.47 -11.40 17.89
N GLY A 37 -8.35 -11.92 17.03
CA GLY A 37 -9.79 -11.61 17.08
C GLY A 37 -10.11 -10.15 16.76
N ARG A 38 -9.21 -9.46 16.06
CA ARG A 38 -9.40 -8.07 15.63
C ARG A 38 -10.08 -8.03 14.26
N PRO A 39 -10.91 -7.01 13.98
CA PRO A 39 -11.46 -6.82 12.65
C PRO A 39 -10.34 -6.60 11.61
N LEU A 40 -10.57 -7.07 10.40
CA LEU A 40 -9.77 -6.72 9.24
C LEU A 40 -10.04 -5.25 8.83
N PRO A 41 -9.13 -4.60 8.10
CA PRO A 41 -9.36 -3.27 7.56
C PRO A 41 -10.52 -3.29 6.56
N ASP A 42 -11.39 -2.27 6.62
CA ASP A 42 -12.42 -2.06 5.59
C ASP A 42 -11.82 -1.56 4.27
N LEU A 43 -10.64 -0.94 4.32
CA LEU A 43 -9.89 -0.45 3.16
C LEU A 43 -8.39 -0.65 3.39
N VAL A 44 -7.69 -1.14 2.37
CA VAL A 44 -6.24 -1.20 2.31
C VAL A 44 -5.71 -0.22 1.27
N VAL A 45 -4.76 0.63 1.66
CA VAL A 45 -4.00 1.48 0.73
C VAL A 45 -2.52 1.10 0.87
N ALA A 46 -1.93 0.48 -0.15
CA ALA A 46 -0.59 -0.09 -0.04
C ALA A 46 0.16 -0.21 -1.38
N ASP A 47 1.45 -0.59 -1.32
CA ASP A 47 2.21 -1.00 -2.51
C ASP A 47 1.61 -2.26 -3.15
N HIS A 48 2.06 -2.60 -4.35
CA HIS A 48 1.54 -3.70 -5.16
C HIS A 48 1.59 -5.08 -4.49
N GLY A 49 2.68 -5.44 -3.79
CA GLY A 49 2.77 -6.74 -3.13
C GLY A 49 1.70 -6.88 -2.04
N TRP A 50 1.47 -5.79 -1.32
CA TRP A 50 0.59 -5.75 -0.16
C TRP A 50 -0.87 -5.55 -0.57
N ALA A 51 -1.14 -4.59 -1.45
CA ALA A 51 -2.47 -4.32 -1.98
C ALA A 51 -3.00 -5.52 -2.76
N GLY A 52 -2.16 -6.16 -3.60
CA GLY A 52 -2.55 -7.37 -4.32
C GLY A 52 -2.94 -8.52 -3.38
N CYS A 53 -2.21 -8.70 -2.27
CA CYS A 53 -2.56 -9.69 -1.25
C CYS A 53 -3.91 -9.39 -0.58
N ALA A 54 -4.15 -8.14 -0.18
CA ALA A 54 -5.41 -7.73 0.45
C ALA A 54 -6.61 -7.89 -0.50
N ALA A 55 -6.45 -7.42 -1.74
CA ALA A 55 -7.44 -7.53 -2.80
C ALA A 55 -7.83 -8.99 -3.07
N GLN A 56 -6.85 -9.90 -3.17
CA GLN A 56 -7.11 -11.34 -3.34
C GLN A 56 -7.84 -11.98 -2.15
N ARG A 57 -7.76 -11.39 -0.96
CA ARG A 57 -8.54 -11.82 0.21
C ARG A 57 -9.93 -11.17 0.28
N GLY A 58 -10.31 -10.42 -0.74
CA GLY A 58 -11.62 -9.78 -0.84
C GLY A 58 -11.76 -8.50 -0.03
N LEU A 59 -10.65 -7.86 0.37
CA LEU A 59 -10.66 -6.55 1.00
C LEU A 59 -10.64 -5.46 -0.05
N ASP A 60 -11.45 -4.42 0.14
CA ASP A 60 -11.39 -3.23 -0.70
C ASP A 60 -9.98 -2.64 -0.62
N SER A 61 -9.37 -2.44 -1.78
CA SER A 61 -7.95 -2.13 -1.89
C SER A 61 -7.71 -1.05 -2.94
N VAL A 62 -6.81 -0.12 -2.61
CA VAL A 62 -6.19 0.83 -3.53
C VAL A 62 -4.70 0.54 -3.54
N GLY A 63 -4.15 0.26 -4.72
CA GLY A 63 -2.75 -0.14 -4.88
C GLY A 63 -1.95 0.87 -5.69
N TYR A 64 -0.73 1.15 -5.26
CA TYR A 64 0.27 1.83 -6.09
C TYR A 64 1.00 0.79 -6.94
N ALA A 65 1.19 1.06 -8.24
CA ALA A 65 1.89 0.15 -9.14
C ALA A 65 2.75 0.91 -10.16
N ASP A 66 4.00 0.49 -10.30
CA ASP A 66 4.86 0.90 -11.41
C ASP A 66 4.50 0.10 -12.68
N CYS A 67 4.96 0.54 -13.84
CA CYS A 67 4.71 -0.04 -15.16
C CYS A 67 5.14 -1.51 -15.28
N ASN A 68 6.04 -1.97 -14.42
CA ASN A 68 6.51 -3.36 -14.33
C ASN A 68 5.67 -4.23 -13.37
N ASP A 69 4.63 -3.69 -12.73
CA ASP A 69 3.71 -4.40 -11.83
C ASP A 69 2.29 -4.52 -12.44
N PRO A 70 2.13 -5.24 -13.57
CA PRO A 70 0.87 -5.29 -14.32
C PRO A 70 -0.29 -5.94 -13.55
N ALA A 71 0.02 -6.72 -12.50
CA ALA A 71 -0.96 -7.52 -11.78
C ALA A 71 -2.09 -6.67 -11.16
N LEU A 72 -1.77 -5.48 -10.66
CA LEU A 72 -2.78 -4.60 -10.06
C LEU A 72 -3.73 -4.02 -11.11
N PHE A 73 -3.19 -3.59 -12.25
CA PHE A 73 -3.99 -3.10 -13.37
C PHE A 73 -4.94 -4.16 -13.92
N VAL A 74 -4.48 -5.42 -14.00
CA VAL A 74 -5.36 -6.55 -14.34
C VAL A 74 -6.40 -6.76 -13.25
N GLY A 75 -5.99 -6.75 -11.98
CA GLY A 75 -6.90 -6.87 -10.85
C GLY A 75 -7.99 -5.80 -10.83
N GLU A 76 -7.69 -4.57 -11.23
CA GLU A 76 -8.68 -3.49 -11.36
C GLU A 76 -9.65 -3.76 -12.51
N ALA A 77 -9.13 -4.17 -13.67
CA ALA A 77 -9.98 -4.53 -14.82
C ALA A 77 -10.91 -5.72 -14.53
N GLU A 78 -10.50 -6.64 -13.65
CA GLU A 78 -11.28 -7.80 -13.22
C GLU A 78 -12.16 -7.52 -11.99
N GLY A 79 -12.04 -6.33 -11.37
CA GLY A 79 -12.80 -5.94 -10.18
C GLY A 79 -12.30 -6.57 -8.87
N THR A 80 -11.10 -7.16 -8.86
CA THR A 80 -10.44 -7.65 -7.63
C THR A 80 -9.77 -6.49 -6.86
N MET A 81 -9.26 -5.49 -7.57
CA MET A 81 -8.70 -4.25 -7.02
C MET A 81 -9.67 -3.09 -7.27
N GLN A 82 -9.89 -2.17 -6.31
CA GLN A 82 -10.82 -1.06 -6.55
C GLN A 82 -10.20 0.00 -7.46
N VAL A 83 -8.96 0.38 -7.19
CA VAL A 83 -8.20 1.39 -7.94
C VAL A 83 -6.73 1.03 -7.96
N THR A 84 -6.11 1.09 -9.13
CA THR A 84 -4.65 1.10 -9.28
C THR A 84 -4.18 2.51 -9.59
N VAL A 85 -3.28 3.04 -8.76
CA VAL A 85 -2.64 4.34 -8.97
C VAL A 85 -1.27 4.11 -9.62
N PRO A 86 -1.08 4.50 -10.89
CA PRO A 86 0.24 4.44 -11.52
C PRO A 86 1.23 5.32 -10.76
N LEU A 87 2.35 4.75 -10.32
CA LEU A 87 3.39 5.46 -9.58
C LEU A 87 4.75 4.79 -9.81
N ASP A 88 5.78 5.57 -10.12
CA ASP A 88 7.17 5.07 -10.07
C ASP A 88 7.53 4.84 -8.62
N ASP A 89 7.68 3.58 -8.22
CA ASP A 89 7.94 3.16 -6.84
C ASP A 89 9.44 2.98 -6.54
N HIS A 90 10.30 3.22 -7.53
CA HIS A 90 11.75 3.02 -7.48
C HIS A 90 12.55 4.33 -7.65
N VAL A 91 12.03 5.43 -7.11
CA VAL A 91 12.76 6.71 -7.12
C VAL A 91 13.97 6.70 -6.19
N THR A 92 15.07 7.32 -6.63
CA THR A 92 16.33 7.38 -5.86
C THR A 92 16.26 8.26 -4.60
N SER A 93 15.29 9.18 -4.54
CA SER A 93 15.06 10.06 -3.39
C SER A 93 13.56 10.17 -3.12
N PRO A 94 13.10 9.91 -1.88
CA PRO A 94 11.70 10.08 -1.51
C PRO A 94 11.16 11.50 -1.74
N ARG A 95 12.05 12.51 -1.76
CA ARG A 95 11.68 13.91 -2.03
C ARG A 95 11.07 14.13 -3.41
N HIS A 96 11.26 13.19 -4.35
CA HIS A 96 10.58 13.27 -5.65
C HIS A 96 9.06 13.12 -5.50
N TYR A 97 8.56 12.58 -4.39
CA TYR A 97 7.13 12.55 -4.07
C TYR A 97 6.62 13.83 -3.40
N ASP A 98 7.47 14.82 -3.08
CA ASP A 98 7.05 16.05 -2.40
C ASP A 98 5.96 16.80 -3.19
N PRO A 99 6.06 16.99 -4.53
CA PRO A 99 5.01 17.67 -5.29
C PRO A 99 3.69 16.90 -5.30
N MET A 100 3.74 15.58 -5.40
CA MET A 100 2.54 14.72 -5.36
C MET A 100 1.89 14.77 -3.98
N THR A 101 2.70 14.66 -2.91
CA THR A 101 2.23 14.75 -1.53
C THR A 101 1.55 16.09 -1.28
N ALA A 102 2.17 17.20 -1.69
CA ALA A 102 1.60 18.53 -1.56
C ALA A 102 0.27 18.66 -2.33
N TYR A 103 0.21 18.16 -3.56
CA TYR A 103 -1.03 18.15 -4.35
C TYR A 103 -2.14 17.34 -3.66
N LEU A 104 -1.84 16.13 -3.17
CA LEU A 104 -2.81 15.27 -2.50
C LEU A 104 -3.33 15.90 -1.20
N LEU A 105 -2.45 16.46 -0.38
CA LEU A 105 -2.84 17.15 0.85
C LEU A 105 -3.71 18.39 0.54
N ASN A 106 -3.37 19.16 -0.50
CA ASN A 106 -4.17 20.30 -0.93
C ASN A 106 -5.56 19.86 -1.42
N ALA A 107 -5.61 18.84 -2.29
CA ALA A 107 -6.86 18.30 -2.82
C ALA A 107 -7.76 17.72 -1.73
N ALA A 108 -7.16 17.15 -0.67
CA ALA A 108 -7.86 16.65 0.50
C ALA A 108 -8.25 17.75 1.52
N GLY A 109 -7.84 19.00 1.32
CA GLY A 109 -8.08 20.09 2.27
C GLY A 109 -7.31 19.93 3.59
N LEU A 110 -6.14 19.29 3.54
CA LEU A 110 -5.28 18.97 4.70
C LEU A 110 -4.03 19.86 4.78
N LEU A 111 -3.83 20.78 3.84
CA LEU A 111 -2.86 21.85 4.01
C LEU A 111 -3.50 22.99 4.81
N ASP A 112 -2.79 23.50 5.79
CA ASP A 112 -3.17 24.73 6.49
C ASP A 112 -3.30 25.86 5.45
N SER A 113 -4.46 26.51 5.42
CA SER A 113 -4.78 27.65 4.55
C SER A 113 -3.95 28.88 4.86
#